data_AF-A0A925BGZ4-F1
#
_entry.id   AF-A0A925BGZ4-F1
#
_cell.length_a   1.000
_cell.length_b   1.000
_cell.length_c   1.000
_cell.angle_alpha   90.00
_cell.angle_beta   90.00
_cell.angle_gamma   90.00
#
_symmetry.space_group_name_H-M   'P 1'
#
loop_
_entity.id
_entity.type
_entity.pdbx_description
1 polymer ?
#
loop_
_entity_poly.entity_id
_entity_poly.type
_entity_poly.pdbx_seq_one_letter_code
_entity_poly.pdbx_strand_id
1 'polypeptide(L)'
;EFASVTEWLELPAGTYTVAVTPADAPISDALIGPANLSLIGDTRITLIATGLIGDNTFAPRVLLEDYREIPVGSVRVTVFHAIADAPALSIRFGDVMVPSLEFPGNAGSNSGAATVEIPAGTYEVEVTADADGTALLDAETIDLVENSNYLIAIVGEIDGEPQIVVASTDQTEPS
;
A
#
# COMPACT_ATOMS: atom_id res chain seq x y z
N GLU A 1 -16.59 5.18 -5.04
CA GLU A 1 -15.87 3.91 -4.84
C GLU A 1 -14.46 4.29 -4.43
N PHE A 2 -14.06 3.97 -3.20
CA PHE A 2 -12.70 4.22 -2.74
C PHE A 2 -11.94 2.89 -2.74
N ALA A 3 -10.67 3.05 -3.13
CA ALA A 3 -9.65 2.07 -3.45
C ALA A 3 -9.99 1.02 -4.51
N SER A 4 -9.43 1.24 -5.71
CA SER A 4 -9.26 0.23 -6.75
C SER A 4 -7.77 -0.04 -6.92
N VAL A 5 -7.37 -1.30 -6.93
CA VAL A 5 -6.04 -1.74 -7.37
C VAL A 5 -6.21 -2.34 -8.75
N THR A 6 -5.40 -1.92 -9.72
CA THR A 6 -5.44 -2.46 -11.09
C THR A 6 -4.67 -3.76 -11.17
N GLU A 7 -4.87 -4.52 -12.24
CA GLU A 7 -3.94 -5.58 -12.62
C GLU A 7 -2.56 -4.99 -12.98
N TRP A 8 -1.54 -5.86 -13.00
CA TRP A 8 -0.19 -5.50 -13.43
C TRP A 8 -0.17 -5.04 -14.90
N LEU A 9 0.59 -3.98 -15.17
CA LEU A 9 0.84 -3.49 -16.51
C LEU A 9 2.31 -3.69 -16.86
N GLU A 10 2.58 -4.60 -17.80
CA GLU A 10 3.93 -4.81 -18.33
C GLU A 10 4.34 -3.66 -19.25
N LEU A 11 5.50 -3.06 -18.95
CA LEU A 11 6.04 -1.94 -19.71
C LEU A 11 7.53 -2.18 -20.00
N PRO A 12 8.01 -1.91 -21.23
CA PRO A 12 9.45 -1.90 -21.50
C PRO A 12 10.19 -0.94 -20.58
N ALA A 13 11.44 -1.25 -20.25
CA ALA A 13 12.30 -0.30 -19.53
C ALA A 13 12.38 1.04 -20.30
N GLY A 14 12.26 2.14 -19.59
CA GLY A 14 12.18 3.46 -20.21
C GLY A 14 11.59 4.52 -19.29
N THR A 15 11.47 5.74 -19.81
CA THR A 15 10.86 6.85 -19.09
C THR A 15 9.44 7.05 -19.56
N TYR A 16 8.51 7.07 -18.60
CA TYR A 16 7.09 7.28 -18.81
C TYR A 16 6.67 8.60 -18.18
N THR A 17 5.70 9.28 -18.79
CA THR A 17 5.04 10.42 -18.15
C THR A 17 3.78 9.93 -17.48
N VAL A 18 3.67 10.16 -16.17
CA VAL A 18 2.55 9.73 -15.35
C VAL A 18 1.82 10.95 -14.82
N ALA A 19 0.49 10.89 -14.85
CA ALA A 19 -0.39 11.88 -14.26
C ALA A 19 -1.59 11.18 -13.61
N VAL A 20 -2.11 11.75 -12.52
CA VAL A 20 -3.35 11.31 -11.88
C VAL A 20 -4.38 12.40 -12.09
N THR A 21 -5.52 12.04 -12.66
CA THR A 21 -6.62 12.96 -12.97
C THR A 21 -7.88 12.51 -12.23
N PRO A 22 -8.81 13.43 -11.94
CA PRO A 22 -10.18 13.03 -11.61
C PRO A 22 -10.75 12.16 -12.75
N ALA A 23 -11.64 11.23 -12.40
CA ALA A 23 -12.28 10.38 -13.39
C ALA A 23 -12.90 11.21 -14.53
N ASP A 24 -12.70 10.77 -15.76
CA ASP A 24 -13.16 11.41 -17.00
C ASP A 24 -12.64 12.85 -17.25
N ALA A 25 -11.66 13.34 -16.47
CA ALA A 25 -11.07 14.66 -16.66
C ALA A 25 -9.88 14.63 -17.66
N PRO A 26 -9.61 15.74 -18.37
CA PRO A 26 -8.43 15.83 -19.22
C PRO A 26 -7.13 15.88 -18.41
N ILE A 27 -6.01 15.48 -19.03
CA ILE A 27 -4.68 15.53 -18.39
C ILE A 27 -4.24 16.95 -17.98
N SER A 28 -4.86 18.00 -18.55
CA SER A 28 -4.64 19.39 -18.11
C SER A 28 -5.09 19.65 -16.68
N ASP A 29 -5.98 18.80 -16.16
CA ASP A 29 -6.60 18.92 -14.84
C ASP A 29 -5.98 17.90 -13.87
N ALA A 30 -4.77 17.43 -14.18
CA ALA A 30 -4.04 16.49 -13.35
C ALA A 30 -3.82 17.05 -11.93
N LEU A 31 -4.17 16.22 -10.94
CA LEU A 31 -3.94 16.47 -9.52
C LEU A 31 -2.51 16.09 -9.11
N ILE A 32 -1.92 15.11 -9.79
CA ILE A 32 -0.51 14.73 -9.68
C ILE A 32 0.09 14.72 -11.08
N GLY A 33 1.29 15.28 -11.21
CA GLY A 33 2.02 15.30 -12.49
C GLY A 33 1.50 16.36 -13.47
N PRO A 34 1.87 16.28 -14.76
CA PRO A 34 2.68 15.21 -15.35
C PRO A 34 4.10 15.15 -14.78
N ALA A 35 4.55 13.96 -14.41
CA ALA A 35 5.89 13.71 -13.89
C ALA A 35 6.56 12.54 -14.63
N ASN A 36 7.88 12.59 -14.76
CA ASN A 36 8.64 11.52 -15.40
C ASN A 36 8.94 10.42 -14.38
N LEU A 37 8.55 9.19 -14.72
CA LEU A 37 8.84 7.97 -14.00
C LEU A 37 9.80 7.13 -14.84
N SER A 38 10.99 6.85 -14.31
CA SER A 38 11.95 5.98 -14.97
C SER A 38 11.75 4.55 -14.48
N LEU A 39 11.40 3.65 -15.40
CA LEU A 39 11.34 2.21 -15.15
C LEU A 39 12.63 1.56 -15.61
N ILE A 40 13.19 0.74 -14.72
CA ILE A 40 14.35 -0.10 -15.00
C ILE A 40 13.83 -1.49 -15.35
N GLY A 41 14.53 -2.20 -16.25
CA GLY A 41 14.18 -3.59 -16.57
C GLY A 41 14.20 -4.46 -15.33
N ASP A 42 13.38 -5.52 -15.34
CA ASP A 42 13.26 -6.50 -14.26
C ASP A 42 12.89 -5.89 -12.89
N THR A 43 12.17 -4.77 -12.88
CA THR A 43 11.62 -4.18 -11.65
C THR A 43 10.10 -4.18 -11.69
N ARG A 44 9.48 -4.47 -10.55
CA ARG A 44 8.04 -4.32 -10.32
C ARG A 44 7.83 -3.20 -9.31
N ILE A 45 6.91 -2.30 -9.60
CA ILE A 45 6.58 -1.19 -8.70
C ILE A 45 5.08 -1.07 -8.52
N THR A 46 4.65 -0.72 -7.32
CA THR A 46 3.30 -0.22 -7.09
C THR A 46 3.34 1.30 -7.02
N LEU A 47 2.49 1.95 -7.82
CA LEU A 47 2.26 3.39 -7.74
C LEU A 47 0.97 3.64 -6.96
N ILE A 48 1.07 4.34 -5.83
CA ILE A 48 -0.04 4.65 -4.96
C ILE A 48 -0.29 6.16 -4.97
N ALA A 49 -1.48 6.59 -5.36
CA ALA A 49 -1.92 7.97 -5.17
C ALA A 49 -2.68 8.07 -3.85
N THR A 50 -2.12 8.77 -2.86
CA THR A 50 -2.70 8.88 -1.51
C THR A 50 -2.52 10.28 -0.94
N GLY A 51 -3.35 10.62 0.05
CA GLY A 51 -3.39 11.92 0.70
C GLY A 51 -4.67 12.69 0.39
N LEU A 52 -4.77 13.89 0.96
CA LEU A 52 -5.90 14.78 0.84
C LEU A 52 -5.51 16.01 0.04
N ILE A 53 -6.35 16.40 -0.92
CA ILE A 53 -6.14 17.60 -1.74
C ILE A 53 -6.28 18.84 -0.86
N GLY A 54 -7.30 18.88 0.01
CA GLY A 54 -7.58 20.01 0.89
C GLY A 54 -6.42 20.36 1.82
N ASP A 55 -5.65 19.34 2.22
CA ASP A 55 -4.54 19.47 3.18
C ASP A 55 -3.16 19.46 2.51
N ASN A 56 -3.10 19.49 1.17
CA ASN A 56 -1.87 19.43 0.37
C ASN A 56 -0.98 18.20 0.69
N THR A 57 -1.59 17.07 1.08
CA THR A 57 -0.87 15.81 1.32
C THR A 57 -1.00 14.82 0.16
N PHE A 58 -1.87 15.12 -0.83
CA PHE A 58 -2.09 14.30 -2.01
C PHE A 58 -0.84 14.23 -2.90
N ALA A 59 -0.20 13.06 -2.96
CA ALA A 59 1.05 12.85 -3.66
C ALA A 59 1.20 11.39 -4.14
N PRO A 60 1.98 11.14 -5.20
CA PRO A 60 2.28 9.78 -5.62
C PRO A 60 3.33 9.16 -4.69
N ARG A 61 3.16 7.87 -4.40
CA ARG A 61 4.12 7.04 -3.67
C ARG A 61 4.50 5.86 -4.55
N VAL A 62 5.79 5.62 -4.66
CA VAL A 62 6.33 4.49 -5.42
C VAL A 62 6.86 3.48 -4.42
N LEU A 63 6.28 2.28 -4.42
CA LEU A 63 6.81 1.14 -3.71
C LEU A 63 7.58 0.28 -4.70
N LEU A 64 8.83 -0.02 -4.38
CA LEU A 64 9.58 -1.04 -5.09
C LEU A 64 9.20 -2.39 -4.51
N GLU A 65 8.65 -3.25 -5.35
CA GLU A 65 8.21 -4.56 -4.92
C GLU A 65 9.37 -5.52 -4.76
N ASP A 66 9.31 -6.33 -3.71
CA ASP A 66 10.26 -7.41 -3.47
C ASP A 66 9.67 -8.73 -3.95
N TYR A 67 10.11 -9.18 -5.13
CA TYR A 67 9.75 -10.47 -5.72
C TYR A 67 10.87 -11.51 -5.60
N ARG A 68 11.74 -11.39 -4.59
CA ARG A 68 12.63 -12.50 -4.23
C ARG A 68 11.81 -13.70 -3.77
N GLU A 69 12.37 -14.89 -3.86
CA GLU A 69 11.73 -16.13 -3.41
C GLU A 69 11.23 -15.98 -1.96
N ILE A 70 9.97 -16.37 -1.73
CA ILE A 70 9.34 -16.38 -0.39
C ILE A 70 9.71 -17.72 0.29
N PRO A 71 10.06 -17.74 1.59
CA PRO A 71 10.29 -18.98 2.30
C PRO A 71 9.09 -19.95 2.18
N VAL A 72 9.38 -21.25 2.08
CA VAL A 72 8.34 -22.30 1.97
C VAL A 72 7.38 -22.21 3.16
N GLY A 73 6.07 -22.23 2.87
CA GLY A 73 5.00 -22.13 3.86
C GLY A 73 4.73 -20.71 4.37
N SER A 74 5.34 -19.69 3.78
CA SER A 74 5.16 -18.28 4.13
C SER A 74 4.50 -17.47 3.02
N VAL A 75 4.11 -16.26 3.39
CA VAL A 75 3.67 -15.17 2.53
C VAL A 75 4.56 -13.95 2.77
N ARG A 76 4.59 -13.02 1.81
CA ARG A 76 5.19 -11.70 2.00
C ARG A 76 4.08 -10.66 2.03
N VAL A 77 4.02 -9.86 3.08
CA VAL A 77 3.00 -8.82 3.26
C VAL A 77 3.70 -7.47 3.35
N THR A 78 3.38 -6.57 2.43
CA THR A 78 3.68 -5.15 2.51
C THR A 78 2.44 -4.43 3.02
N VAL A 79 2.52 -3.86 4.21
CA VAL A 79 1.48 -2.95 4.72
C VAL A 79 1.79 -1.53 4.29
N PHE A 80 0.76 -0.75 3.96
CA PHE A 80 0.87 0.65 3.55
C PHE A 80 -0.14 1.52 4.27
N HIS A 81 0.31 2.57 4.95
CA HIS A 81 -0.56 3.51 5.63
C HIS A 81 -0.92 4.69 4.71
N ALA A 82 -2.18 4.74 4.28
CA ALA A 82 -2.70 5.70 3.30
C ALA A 82 -3.68 6.72 3.88
N ILE A 83 -3.82 6.82 5.20
CA ILE A 83 -4.74 7.75 5.88
C ILE A 83 -3.91 8.96 6.36
N ALA A 84 -4.07 10.11 5.71
CA ALA A 84 -3.19 11.26 5.92
C ALA A 84 -3.34 11.94 7.28
N ASP A 85 -4.52 11.86 7.87
CA ASP A 85 -4.94 12.52 9.10
C ASP A 85 -4.92 11.59 10.33
N ALA A 86 -4.57 10.32 10.15
CA ALA A 86 -4.47 9.37 11.25
C ALA A 86 -3.09 9.43 11.95
N PRO A 87 -3.02 9.03 13.23
CA PRO A 87 -1.75 8.83 13.92
C PRO A 87 -0.94 7.69 13.27
N ALA A 88 0.31 7.49 13.72
CA ALA A 88 1.04 6.29 13.39
C ALA A 88 0.24 5.03 13.78
N LEU A 89 0.31 4.00 12.95
CA LEU A 89 -0.46 2.78 13.07
C LEU A 89 0.40 1.60 13.53
N SER A 90 -0.25 0.68 14.22
CA SER A 90 0.22 -0.67 14.52
C SER A 90 -0.70 -1.67 13.82
N ILE A 91 -0.13 -2.53 12.96
CA ILE A 91 -0.87 -3.57 12.22
C ILE A 91 -0.51 -4.95 12.77
N ARG A 92 -1.49 -5.73 13.19
CA ARG A 92 -1.27 -7.04 13.82
C ARG A 92 -1.83 -8.18 12.98
N PHE A 93 -1.00 -9.20 12.77
CA PHE A 93 -1.34 -10.49 12.15
C PHE A 93 -1.12 -11.60 13.19
N GLY A 94 -2.12 -11.87 14.03
CA GLY A 94 -1.97 -12.81 15.14
C GLY A 94 -0.89 -12.36 16.13
N ASP A 95 0.22 -13.09 16.20
CA ASP A 95 1.38 -12.79 17.07
C ASP A 95 2.40 -11.84 16.42
N VAL A 96 2.29 -11.57 15.11
CA VAL A 96 3.19 -10.65 14.39
C VAL A 96 2.62 -9.24 14.43
N MET A 97 3.45 -8.28 14.82
CA MET A 97 3.09 -6.86 14.88
C MET A 97 4.01 -6.04 13.97
N VAL A 98 3.42 -5.11 13.23
CA VAL A 98 4.10 -4.09 12.44
C VAL A 98 3.78 -2.72 13.05
N PRO A 99 4.61 -2.24 13.99
CA PRO A 99 4.36 -0.98 14.68
C PRO A 99 4.93 0.23 13.92
N SER A 100 4.58 1.41 14.42
CA SER A 100 5.15 2.71 13.99
C SER A 100 5.07 2.96 12.49
N LEU A 101 3.98 2.53 11.86
CA LEU A 101 3.70 2.79 10.45
C LEU A 101 3.11 4.20 10.34
N GLU A 102 3.88 5.16 9.85
CA GLU A 102 3.45 6.56 9.69
C GLU A 102 2.90 6.84 8.29
N PHE A 103 2.07 7.89 8.14
CA PHE A 103 1.70 8.37 6.81
C PHE A 103 2.97 8.79 6.04
N PRO A 104 3.10 8.41 4.76
CA PRO A 104 4.30 8.64 3.97
C PRO A 104 4.71 10.11 3.95
N GLY A 105 5.98 10.39 4.29
CA GLY A 105 6.55 11.74 4.33
C GLY A 105 6.13 12.61 5.51
N ASN A 106 5.35 12.09 6.47
CA ASN A 106 5.00 12.83 7.69
C ASN A 106 6.19 12.96 8.66
N ALA A 107 7.06 11.94 8.76
CA ALA A 107 8.35 12.04 9.45
C ALA A 107 9.52 11.64 8.55
N GLY A 108 10.32 12.65 8.17
CA GLY A 108 11.53 12.45 7.38
C GLY A 108 11.25 11.76 6.04
N SER A 109 12.08 10.77 5.71
CA SER A 109 12.01 10.01 4.45
C SER A 109 11.23 8.69 4.59
N ASN A 110 10.28 8.59 5.53
CA ASN A 110 9.49 7.37 5.69
C ASN A 110 8.67 7.09 4.41
N SER A 111 8.58 5.81 4.03
CA SER A 111 7.81 5.35 2.86
C SER A 111 6.33 5.14 3.15
N GLY A 112 5.92 5.21 4.43
CA GLY A 112 4.62 4.76 4.91
C GLY A 112 4.32 3.28 4.67
N ALA A 113 5.36 2.49 4.43
CA ALA A 113 5.25 1.07 4.11
C ALA A 113 6.21 0.23 4.95
N ALA A 114 5.79 -0.98 5.30
CA ALA A 114 6.64 -1.98 5.93
C ALA A 114 6.35 -3.37 5.37
N THR A 115 7.39 -4.18 5.19
CA THR A 115 7.26 -5.53 4.64
C THR A 115 7.66 -6.57 5.68
N VAL A 116 6.84 -7.60 5.83
CA VAL A 116 7.08 -8.74 6.70
C VAL A 116 6.84 -10.05 5.95
N GLU A 117 7.55 -11.10 6.35
CA GLU A 117 7.28 -12.46 5.92
C GLU A 117 6.71 -13.23 7.11
N ILE A 118 5.52 -13.80 6.93
CA ILE A 118 4.79 -14.51 7.98
C ILE A 118 4.28 -15.86 7.43
N PRO A 119 3.98 -16.85 8.30
CA PRO A 119 3.38 -18.09 7.84
C PRO A 119 2.09 -17.86 7.03
N ALA A 120 1.82 -18.73 6.07
CA ALA A 120 0.51 -18.74 5.42
C ALA A 120 -0.59 -19.16 6.40
N GLY A 121 -1.78 -18.59 6.26
CA GLY A 121 -2.91 -18.87 7.13
C GLY A 121 -3.98 -17.77 7.11
N THR A 122 -5.02 -18.00 7.90
CA THR A 122 -6.09 -17.04 8.15
C THR A 122 -5.75 -16.19 9.37
N TYR A 123 -5.81 -14.87 9.22
CA TYR A 123 -5.50 -13.92 10.27
C TYR A 123 -6.70 -13.02 10.54
N GLU A 124 -7.01 -12.79 11.83
CA GLU A 124 -7.74 -11.58 12.21
C GLU A 124 -6.75 -10.43 12.27
N VAL A 125 -6.87 -9.52 11.31
CA VAL A 125 -6.00 -8.37 11.13
C VAL A 125 -6.57 -7.20 11.90
N GLU A 126 -5.77 -6.67 12.82
CA GLU A 126 -6.14 -5.52 13.63
C GLU A 126 -5.31 -4.30 13.23
N VAL A 127 -5.97 -3.15 13.23
CA VAL A 127 -5.36 -1.85 12.97
C VAL A 127 -5.62 -0.94 14.15
N THR A 128 -4.56 -0.56 14.84
CA THR A 128 -4.63 0.25 16.05
C THR A 128 -3.71 1.47 15.96
N ALA A 129 -3.99 2.47 16.78
CA ALA A 129 -3.12 3.62 16.95
C ALA A 129 -1.86 3.17 17.71
N ASP A 130 -0.68 3.47 17.17
CA ASP A 130 0.60 3.02 17.73
C ASP A 130 0.85 3.57 19.14
N ALA A 131 0.33 4.77 19.43
CA ALA A 131 0.59 5.47 20.69
C ALA A 131 -0.10 4.86 21.90
N ASP A 132 -1.31 4.32 21.73
CA ASP A 132 -2.16 3.88 22.85
C ASP A 132 -2.95 2.59 22.60
N GLY A 133 -2.84 1.99 21.41
CA GLY A 133 -3.51 0.75 21.04
C GLY A 133 -5.01 0.89 20.77
N THR A 134 -5.53 2.12 20.63
CA THR A 134 -6.93 2.34 20.26
C THR A 134 -7.21 1.72 18.89
N ALA A 135 -8.25 0.89 18.76
CA ALA A 135 -8.65 0.33 17.47
C ALA A 135 -9.19 1.42 16.54
N LEU A 136 -8.74 1.42 15.28
CA LEU A 136 -9.22 2.35 14.24
C LEU A 136 -10.37 1.76 13.43
N LEU A 137 -10.38 0.44 13.25
CA LEU A 137 -11.43 -0.31 12.59
C LEU A 137 -11.66 -1.64 13.30
N ASP A 138 -12.82 -2.25 13.03
CA ASP A 138 -13.09 -3.62 13.44
C ASP A 138 -12.07 -4.57 12.78
N ALA A 139 -11.67 -5.60 13.52
CA ALA A 139 -10.73 -6.59 12.99
C ALA A 139 -11.33 -7.31 11.77
N GLU A 140 -10.52 -7.49 10.73
CA GLU A 140 -10.94 -8.16 9.50
C GLU A 140 -10.26 -9.52 9.36
N THR A 141 -11.02 -10.54 8.98
CA THR A 141 -10.47 -11.86 8.69
C THR A 141 -9.91 -11.88 7.26
N ILE A 142 -8.60 -12.11 7.12
CA ILE A 142 -7.90 -12.15 5.84
C ILE A 142 -7.21 -13.51 5.67
N ASP A 143 -7.49 -14.17 4.54
CA ASP A 143 -6.84 -15.43 4.15
C ASP A 143 -5.57 -15.16 3.35
N LEU A 144 -4.41 -15.52 3.92
CA LEU A 144 -3.10 -15.38 3.29
C LEU A 144 -2.61 -16.74 2.79
N VAL A 145 -2.57 -16.90 1.47
CA VAL A 145 -2.16 -18.12 0.78
C VAL A 145 -0.67 -18.11 0.55
N GLU A 146 -0.01 -19.24 0.82
CA GLU A 146 1.44 -19.40 0.65
C GLU A 146 1.92 -18.98 -0.74
N ASN A 147 3.20 -18.62 -0.84
CA ASN A 147 3.84 -18.26 -2.11
C ASN A 147 3.20 -17.03 -2.81
N SER A 148 2.57 -16.14 -2.04
CA SER A 148 1.97 -14.90 -2.55
C SER A 148 2.56 -13.67 -1.88
N ASN A 149 2.69 -12.59 -2.66
CA ASN A 149 2.93 -11.25 -2.14
C ASN A 149 1.58 -10.55 -1.94
N TYR A 150 1.43 -9.85 -0.82
CA TYR A 150 0.24 -9.07 -0.49
C TYR A 150 0.60 -7.62 -0.27
N LEU A 151 -0.14 -6.71 -0.89
CA LEU A 151 -0.22 -5.31 -0.48
C LEU A 151 -1.48 -5.13 0.35
N ILE A 152 -1.31 -4.73 1.61
CA ILE A 152 -2.40 -4.41 2.53
C ILE A 152 -2.34 -2.92 2.82
N ALA A 153 -3.19 -2.14 2.17
CA ALA A 153 -3.27 -0.70 2.35
C ALA A 153 -4.38 -0.34 3.32
N ILE A 154 -4.08 0.50 4.31
CA ILE A 154 -5.08 1.08 5.21
C ILE A 154 -5.46 2.44 4.64
N VAL A 155 -6.69 2.57 4.14
CA VAL A 155 -7.17 3.73 3.38
C VAL A 155 -8.39 4.37 4.03
N GLY A 156 -8.77 5.57 3.57
CA GLY A 156 -9.90 6.33 4.07
C GLY A 156 -9.47 7.56 4.86
N GLU A 157 -10.35 8.04 5.72
CA GLU A 157 -10.15 9.12 6.67
C GLU A 157 -10.44 8.59 8.08
N ILE A 158 -9.77 9.11 9.11
CA ILE A 158 -9.96 8.61 10.49
C ILE A 158 -11.41 8.78 10.96
N ASP A 159 -12.05 9.89 10.57
CA ASP A 159 -13.45 10.21 10.88
C ASP A 159 -14.44 9.75 9.79
N GLY A 160 -13.93 9.17 8.69
CA GLY A 160 -14.67 8.86 7.46
C GLY A 160 -14.76 7.38 7.11
N GLU A 161 -14.67 6.50 8.11
CA GLU A 161 -14.62 5.04 8.00
C GLU A 161 -13.32 4.53 7.34
N PRO A 162 -12.25 4.31 8.15
CA PRO A 162 -11.04 3.66 7.65
C PRO A 162 -11.33 2.21 7.24
N GLN A 163 -10.65 1.72 6.20
CA GLN A 163 -10.85 0.37 5.66
C GLN A 163 -9.53 -0.29 5.25
N ILE A 164 -9.52 -1.61 5.20
CA ILE A 164 -8.41 -2.40 4.66
C ILE A 164 -8.67 -2.68 3.18
N VAL A 165 -7.63 -2.50 2.36
CA VAL A 165 -7.62 -2.89 0.95
C VAL A 165 -6.53 -3.92 0.77
N VAL A 166 -6.89 -5.08 0.23
CA VAL A 166 -5.97 -6.18 0.00
C VAL A 166 -5.81 -6.39 -1.51
N ALA A 167 -4.57 -6.36 -1.97
CA ALA A 167 -4.20 -6.86 -3.29
C ALA A 167 -3.17 -7.97 -3.12
N SER A 168 -3.28 -9.02 -3.93
CA SER A 168 -2.36 -10.14 -3.92
C SER A 168 -1.76 -10.38 -5.30
N THR A 169 -0.58 -10.97 -5.32
CA THR A 169 0.07 -11.44 -6.55
C THR A 169 0.80 -12.73 -6.23
N ASP A 170 0.47 -13.79 -6.95
CA ASP A 170 1.18 -15.06 -6.86
C ASP A 170 2.61 -14.88 -7.39
N GLN A 171 3.60 -15.39 -6.66
CA GLN A 171 5.02 -15.33 -7.07
C GLN A 171 5.27 -15.96 -8.44
N THR A 172 4.41 -16.87 -8.87
CA THR A 172 4.53 -17.57 -10.17
C THR A 172 3.93 -16.79 -11.34
N GLU A 173 3.23 -15.68 -11.11
CA GLU A 173 2.75 -14.85 -12.21
C GLU A 173 3.92 -14.25 -12.98
N PRO A 174 3.94 -14.40 -14.33
CA PRO A 174 5.01 -13.89 -15.16
C PRO A 174 5.17 -12.37 -15.01
N SER A 175 6.41 -11.92 -15.17
CA SER A 175 6.83 -10.51 -15.14
C SER A 175 6.74 -9.85 -16.50
#